data_AF-A0A852AHE8-F1
#
_entry.id   AF-A0A852AHE8-F1
#
_cell.length_a   1.000
_cell.length_b   1.000
_cell.length_c   1.000
_cell.angle_alpha   90.00
_cell.angle_beta   90.00
_cell.angle_gamma   90.00
#
_symmetry.space_group_name_H-M   'P 1'
#
loop_
_entity.id
_entity.type
_entity.pdbx_description
1 polymer ?
#
loop_
_entity_poly.entity_id
_entity_poly.type
_entity_poly.pdbx_seq_one_letter_code
_entity_poly.pdbx_strand_id
1 'polypeptide(L)' 'MRILYLLFPLFLLLVHSAAAGSSLAPTNKKECLKENGYCGFLNCRYPFVIKGKCSRFFHCCKR' A
#
# COMPACT_ATOMS: atom_id res chain seq x y z
N MET A 1 4.74 -37.77 16.78
CA MET A 1 5.42 -36.59 17.38
C MET A 1 6.39 -35.99 16.37
N ARG A 2 6.00 -34.96 15.60
CA ARG A 2 6.90 -34.05 14.82
C ARG A 2 6.15 -33.05 13.91
N ILE A 3 4.87 -33.26 13.63
CA ILE A 3 4.09 -32.43 12.69
C ILE A 3 3.63 -31.08 13.28
N LEU A 4 3.48 -30.96 14.60
CA LEU A 4 3.05 -29.72 15.26
C LEU A 4 4.03 -28.55 15.04
N TYR A 5 5.32 -28.83 14.85
CA TYR A 5 6.34 -27.79 14.64
C TYR A 5 6.42 -27.27 13.20
N LEU A 6 5.75 -27.91 12.23
CA LEU A 6 5.69 -27.46 10.83
C LEU A 6 4.59 -26.43 10.59
N LEU A 7 3.54 -26.42 11.42
CA LEU A 7 2.47 -25.40 11.33
C LEU A 7 2.99 -24.00 11.72
N PHE A 8 3.82 -23.93 12.76
CA PHE A 8 4.34 -22.66 13.28
C PHE A 8 5.09 -21.79 12.24
N PRO A 9 6.04 -22.32 11.43
CA PRO A 9 6.73 -21.52 10.42
C PRO A 9 5.81 -21.08 9.26
N LEU A 10 4.77 -21.87 8.93
CA LEU A 10 3.79 -21.48 7.90
C LEU A 10 2.98 -20.25 8.32
N PHE A 11 2.57 -20.17 9.59
CA PHE A 11 1.88 -18.98 10.13
C PHE A 11 2.78 -17.74 10.14
N LEU A 12 4.07 -17.89 10.47
CA LEU A 12 5.02 -16.76 10.45
C LEU A 12 5.27 -16.24 9.03
N LEU A 13 5.36 -17.13 8.03
CA LEU A 13 5.50 -16.75 6.62
C LEU A 13 4.28 -15.97 6.11
N LEU A 14 3.07 -16.41 6.45
CA LEU A 14 1.83 -15.73 6.07
C LEU A 14 1.73 -14.30 6.64
N VAL A 15 2.17 -14.09 7.88
CA VAL A 15 2.21 -12.76 8.52
C VAL A 15 3.24 -11.85 7.83
N HIS A 16 4.40 -12.36 7.42
CA HIS A 16 5.40 -11.57 6.71
C HIS A 16 4.96 -11.19 5.29
N SER A 17 4.27 -12.09 4.58
CA SER A 17 3.71 -11.80 3.25
C SER A 17 2.56 -10.78 3.30
N ALA A 18 1.80 -10.72 4.39
CA ALA A 18 0.76 -9.70 4.59
C ALA A 18 1.33 -8.30 4.91
N ALA A 19 2.51 -8.23 5.56
CA ALA A 19 3.15 -6.96 5.93
C ALA A 19 4.00 -6.35 4.80
N ALA A 20 4.53 -7.17 3.88
CA ALA A 20 5.40 -6.71 2.79
C ALA A 20 4.64 -6.04 1.61
N GLY A 21 3.30 -6.05 1.63
CA GLY A 21 2.45 -5.39 0.63
C GLY A 21 2.07 -3.94 0.96
N SER A 22 2.36 -3.46 2.17
CA SER A 22 2.18 -2.05 2.52
C SER A 22 3.41 -1.27 2.07
N SER A 23 3.51 -1.12 0.74
CA SER A 23 4.30 -0.05 0.15
C SER A 23 4.00 1.25 0.90
N LEU A 24 5.04 2.06 1.08
CA LEU A 24 5.08 3.43 1.59
C LEU A 24 4.18 4.39 0.79
N ALA A 25 2.94 4.00 0.61
CA ALA A 25 1.93 4.70 -0.11
C ALA A 25 1.51 5.85 0.79
N PRO A 26 1.64 7.12 0.35
CA PRO A 26 1.15 8.24 1.12
C PRO A 26 -0.30 7.95 1.50
N THR A 27 -0.54 7.82 2.80
CA THR A 27 -1.86 7.53 3.37
C THR A 27 -2.67 8.81 3.56
N ASN A 28 -2.01 9.95 3.34
CA ASN A 28 -2.52 11.25 3.70
C ASN A 28 -2.30 12.27 2.57
N LYS A 29 -3.31 13.12 2.37
CA LYS A 29 -3.29 14.20 1.36
C LYS A 29 -2.05 15.10 1.49
N LYS A 30 -1.63 15.42 2.72
CA LYS A 30 -0.48 16.29 2.98
C LYS A 30 0.82 15.70 2.45
N GLU A 31 1.01 14.39 2.60
CA GLU A 31 2.19 13.68 2.13
C GLU A 31 2.23 13.61 0.61
N CYS A 32 1.08 13.31 -0.01
CA CYS A 32 0.92 13.35 -1.46
C CYS A 32 1.29 14.72 -2.06
N LEU A 33 0.82 15.81 -1.43
CA LEU A 33 1.13 17.17 -1.86
C LEU A 33 2.60 17.53 -1.63
N LYS A 34 3.20 17.10 -0.50
CA LYS A 34 4.63 17.29 -0.21
C LYS A 34 5.53 16.62 -1.26
N GLU A 35 5.05 15.51 -1.81
CA GLU A 35 5.72 14.74 -2.85
C GLU A 35 5.53 15.30 -4.28
N ASN A 36 4.94 16.50 -4.44
CA ASN A 36 4.52 17.10 -5.71
C ASN A 36 3.50 16.24 -6.48
N GLY A 37 2.72 15.42 -5.76
CA GLY A 37 1.56 14.71 -6.29
C GLY A 37 0.26 15.49 -6.10
N TYR A 38 -0.83 14.96 -6.63
CA TYR A 38 -2.18 15.49 -6.42
C TYR A 38 -3.17 14.37 -6.10
N CYS A 39 -4.34 14.72 -5.55
CA CYS A 39 -5.37 13.73 -5.26
C CYS A 39 -6.35 13.59 -6.44
N GLY A 40 -6.33 12.44 -7.12
CA GLY A 40 -7.28 12.10 -8.19
C GLY A 40 -8.47 11.30 -7.68
N PHE A 41 -9.65 11.48 -8.27
CA PHE A 41 -10.87 10.76 -7.89
C PHE A 41 -10.94 9.41 -8.61
N LEU A 42 -11.08 8.31 -7.85
CA LEU A 42 -11.13 6.90 -8.28
C LEU A 42 -9.91 6.37 -9.05
N ASN A 43 -9.29 7.17 -9.91
CA ASN A 43 -8.12 6.82 -10.71
C ASN A 43 -7.22 8.04 -10.97
N CYS A 44 -6.00 7.77 -11.42
CA CYS A 44 -5.08 8.78 -11.91
C CYS A 44 -5.16 8.88 -13.44
N ARG A 45 -5.03 10.09 -13.97
CA ARG A 45 -4.97 10.31 -15.41
C ARG A 45 -3.54 10.01 -15.88
N TYR A 46 -3.37 9.28 -16.97
CA TYR A 46 -2.06 9.11 -17.60
C TYR A 46 -1.43 10.50 -17.88
N PRO A 47 -0.14 10.75 -17.55
CA PRO A 47 0.93 9.80 -17.18
C PRO A 47 1.11 9.57 -15.67
N PHE A 48 0.16 9.97 -14.83
CA PHE A 48 0.28 9.85 -13.38
C PHE A 48 -0.16 8.45 -12.92
N VAL A 49 0.61 7.87 -12.00
CA VAL A 49 0.34 6.56 -11.39
C VAL A 49 -0.14 6.71 -9.95
N ILE A 50 -0.91 5.72 -9.49
CA ILE A 50 -1.39 5.66 -8.10
C ILE A 50 -0.20 5.30 -7.21
N LYS A 51 0.26 6.25 -6.40
CA LYS A 51 1.29 6.02 -5.37
C LYS A 51 0.70 5.80 -4.00
N GLY A 52 -0.53 6.26 -3.74
CA GLY A 52 -1.20 6.03 -2.46
C GLY A 52 -2.64 6.47 -2.41
N LYS A 53 -3.14 6.80 -1.22
CA LYS A 53 -4.53 7.20 -0.98
C LYS A 53 -4.58 8.55 -0.27
N CYS A 54 -5.42 9.45 -0.77
CA CYS A 54 -5.73 10.70 -0.09
C CYS A 54 -7.00 10.61 0.76
N SER A 55 -7.98 9.80 0.34
CA SER A 55 -9.26 9.60 1.04
C SER A 55 -9.92 8.29 0.55
N ARG A 56 -11.17 8.03 0.97
CA ARG A 56 -11.91 6.80 0.62
C ARG A 56 -12.07 6.60 -0.89
N PHE A 57 -12.28 7.69 -1.64
CA PHE A 57 -12.44 7.68 -3.10
C PHE A 57 -11.36 8.46 -3.86
N PHE A 58 -10.34 8.94 -3.15
CA PHE A 58 -9.27 9.74 -3.75
C PHE A 58 -7.93 9.05 -3.59
N HIS A 59 -7.21 8.94 -4.71
CA HIS A 59 -5.89 8.35 -4.79
C HIS A 59 -4.82 9.44 -4.92
N CYS A 60 -3.65 9.19 -4.34
CA CYS A 60 -2.49 10.05 -4.59
C CYS A 60 -1.91 9.69 -5.96
N CYS A 61 -1.96 10.66 -6.86
CA CYS A 61 -1.49 10.59 -8.24
C CYS A 61 -0.16 11.33 -8.37
N LYS A 62 0.87 10.63 -8.80
CA LYS A 62 2.21 11.17 -9.01
C LYS A 62 2.80 10.55 -10.26
N ARG A 63 3.64 11.30 -10.98
CA ARG A 63 4.32 10.81 -12.17
C ARG A 63 5.38 9.79 -11.79
#